data_AF-A0A4P8XWL1-F1
#
_entry.id   AF-A0A4P8XWL1-F1
#
_cell.length_a   1.000
_cell.length_b   1.000
_cell.length_c   1.000
_cell.angle_alpha   90.00
_cell.angle_beta   90.00
_cell.angle_gamma   90.00
#
_symmetry.space_group_name_H-M   'P 1'
#
loop_
_entity.id
_entity.type
_entity.pdbx_description
1 polymer ?
#
loop_
_entity_poly.entity_id
_entity_poly.type
_entity_poly.pdbx_seq_one_letter_code
_entity_poly.pdbx_strand_id
1 'polypeptide(L)'
;MKFSDEELFSLLPRLKEFLNNQKYPQLLVNKLVEYRESILKITANSIIIQKGIYELTILLIEVCISNKLADEAQKNLNTIFDADNNYHLALQGLIYSLSESFETEVKLQSLIENAPTNSRLKLILELALMNYCMKMHSSNISGKLGIEILNNPFYMKFKEYAYVLRNYAELCDDNETAIEYYMKALKIFKTQKMNLNVSSVYMSLAMIYAYKGNLLEAKKSLKSALSLDQSSTTICYYLNNIAVIDILGNKYDQKTEKALLDSSLLSVTVYETVLIYCNLLIYYCLTDKYDTASFYVKKIEDLYSNFQYEEFLHIVYQDLFFYYSRIKNIEMTNFYYKKIIAIINNPNTKEFTRSLAEGINGLCDSNSFYSKFPFRVDFLGYWEFTIDSELGHCL
;
A
#
# COMPACT_ATOMS: atom_id res chain seq x y z
N MET A 1 32.59 -30.39 4.93
CA MET A 1 32.70 -28.95 5.30
C MET A 1 32.00 -28.77 6.63
N LYS A 2 32.71 -28.32 7.67
CA LYS A 2 32.06 -27.78 8.87
C LYS A 2 31.85 -26.30 8.59
N PHE A 3 30.62 -25.90 8.34
CA PHE A 3 30.27 -24.48 8.36
C PHE A 3 30.37 -24.01 9.81
N SER A 4 30.86 -22.80 10.05
CA SER A 4 30.70 -22.20 11.37
C SER A 4 29.23 -21.85 11.57
N ASP A 5 28.72 -21.93 12.79
CA ASP A 5 27.33 -21.56 13.08
C ASP A 5 27.03 -20.09 12.68
N GLU A 6 28.07 -19.24 12.65
CA GLU A 6 27.98 -17.84 12.22
C GLU A 6 27.84 -17.69 10.69
N GLU A 7 28.41 -18.60 9.89
CA GLU A 7 28.24 -18.59 8.43
C GLU A 7 26.77 -18.82 8.03
N LEU A 8 25.96 -19.47 8.88
CA LEU A 8 24.52 -19.65 8.64
C LEU A 8 23.76 -18.31 8.66
N PHE A 9 24.22 -17.31 9.43
CA PHE A 9 23.58 -16.00 9.46
C PHE A 9 23.72 -15.25 8.13
N SER A 10 24.78 -15.53 7.37
CA SER A 10 24.96 -14.97 6.02
C SER A 10 23.88 -15.42 5.03
N LEU A 11 23.14 -16.49 5.34
CA LEU A 11 22.04 -17.00 4.53
C LEU A 11 20.70 -16.31 4.81
N LEU A 12 20.55 -15.65 5.96
CA LEU A 12 19.27 -15.02 6.36
C LEU A 12 18.79 -13.96 5.35
N PRO A 13 19.62 -13.06 4.80
CA PRO A 13 19.16 -12.14 3.78
C PRO A 13 18.59 -12.83 2.53
N ARG A 14 19.21 -13.93 2.09
CA ARG A 14 18.71 -14.73 0.95
C ARG A 14 17.43 -15.47 1.29
N LEU A 15 17.31 -15.95 2.52
CA LEU A 15 16.07 -16.56 3.02
C LEU A 15 14.93 -15.55 3.04
N LYS A 16 15.18 -14.32 3.53
CA LYS A 16 14.21 -13.22 3.52
C LYS A 16 13.71 -12.92 2.11
N GLU A 17 14.63 -12.78 1.15
CA GLU A 17 14.29 -12.58 -0.27
C GLU A 17 13.47 -13.75 -0.82
N PHE A 18 13.89 -14.99 -0.55
CA PHE A 18 13.15 -16.18 -0.96
C PHE A 18 11.73 -16.19 -0.41
N LEU A 19 11.54 -15.91 0.89
CA LEU A 19 10.24 -15.89 1.57
C LEU A 19 9.32 -14.82 1.01
N ASN A 20 9.81 -13.60 0.79
CA ASN A 20 9.04 -12.50 0.21
C ASN A 20 8.58 -12.76 -1.24
N ASN A 21 9.26 -13.67 -1.95
CA ASN A 21 8.88 -14.08 -3.31
C ASN A 21 7.93 -15.28 -3.34
N GLN A 22 7.52 -15.81 -2.19
CA GLN A 22 6.58 -16.94 -2.15
C GLN A 22 5.14 -16.46 -2.28
N LYS A 23 4.30 -17.27 -2.91
CA LYS A 23 2.87 -17.02 -3.03
C LYS A 23 2.14 -17.08 -1.67
N TYR A 24 2.61 -17.96 -0.78
CA TYR A 24 2.01 -18.19 0.55
C TYR A 24 3.07 -18.10 1.65
N PRO A 25 3.61 -16.89 1.93
CA PRO A 25 4.72 -16.71 2.87
C PRO A 25 4.34 -17.16 4.28
N GLN A 26 3.08 -17.00 4.68
CA GLN A 26 2.55 -17.40 5.99
C GLN A 26 2.83 -18.86 6.36
N LEU A 27 2.73 -19.78 5.39
CA LEU A 27 2.97 -21.21 5.64
C LEU A 27 4.44 -21.49 5.99
N LEU A 28 5.36 -20.77 5.37
CA LEU A 28 6.79 -20.91 5.63
C LEU A 28 7.19 -20.17 6.90
N VAL A 29 6.61 -18.99 7.16
CA VAL A 29 6.75 -18.28 8.43
C VAL A 29 6.34 -19.18 9.58
N ASN A 30 5.18 -19.85 9.52
CA ASN A 30 4.73 -20.78 10.56
C ASN A 30 5.73 -21.91 10.82
N LYS A 31 6.28 -22.53 9.76
CA LYS A 31 7.29 -23.58 9.91
C LYS A 31 8.60 -23.07 10.54
N LEU A 32 9.02 -21.87 10.19
CA LEU A 32 10.22 -21.26 10.76
C LEU A 32 10.02 -20.85 12.23
N VAL A 33 8.81 -20.42 12.59
CA VAL A 33 8.41 -20.20 13.98
C VAL A 33 8.47 -21.53 14.75
N GLU A 34 7.86 -22.60 14.26
CA GLU A 34 7.93 -23.94 14.89
C GLU A 34 9.37 -24.41 15.09
N TYR A 35 10.22 -24.21 14.08
CA TYR A 35 11.65 -24.51 14.16
C TYR A 35 12.35 -23.70 15.25
N ARG A 36 12.13 -22.38 15.30
CA ARG A 36 12.67 -21.51 16.36
C ARG A 36 12.25 -21.99 17.76
N GLU A 37 10.96 -22.27 17.96
CA GLU A 37 10.43 -22.76 19.24
C GLU A 37 11.02 -24.11 19.64
N SER A 38 11.35 -24.97 18.67
CA SER A 38 12.01 -26.25 18.94
C SER A 38 13.45 -26.07 19.44
N ILE A 39 14.20 -25.13 18.86
CA ILE A 39 15.60 -24.83 19.27
C ILE A 39 15.64 -24.21 20.66
N LEU A 40 14.72 -23.28 20.96
CA LEU A 40 14.62 -22.64 22.28
C LEU A 40 14.45 -23.66 23.42
N LYS A 41 13.76 -24.78 23.16
CA LYS A 41 13.59 -25.86 24.15
C LYS A 41 14.85 -26.69 24.39
N ILE A 42 15.76 -26.76 23.42
CA ILE A 42 16.91 -27.68 23.45
C ILE A 42 18.15 -26.99 24.04
N THR A 43 18.30 -25.68 23.86
CA THR A 43 19.57 -24.98 24.12
C THR A 43 19.37 -23.59 24.72
N ALA A 44 19.18 -23.53 26.04
CA ALA A 44 18.95 -22.27 26.76
C ALA A 44 20.22 -21.41 26.95
N ASN A 45 21.42 -22.00 26.96
CA ASN A 45 22.64 -21.34 27.44
C ASN A 45 23.72 -21.02 26.39
N SER A 46 23.50 -21.31 25.10
CA SER A 46 24.48 -20.98 24.06
C SER A 46 24.26 -19.58 23.51
N ILE A 47 25.25 -18.69 23.69
CA ILE A 47 25.23 -17.31 23.20
C ILE A 47 25.02 -17.26 21.68
N ILE A 48 25.68 -18.15 20.93
CA ILE A 48 25.57 -18.22 19.46
C ILE A 48 24.14 -18.59 19.05
N ILE A 49 23.51 -19.51 19.78
CA ILE A 49 22.13 -19.92 19.51
C ILE A 49 21.17 -18.79 19.86
N GLN A 50 21.34 -18.10 20.98
CA GLN A 50 20.52 -16.94 21.35
C GLN A 50 20.61 -15.84 20.28
N LYS A 51 21.82 -15.54 19.78
CA LYS A 51 22.01 -14.62 18.66
C LYS A 51 21.27 -15.10 17.41
N GLY A 52 21.40 -16.38 17.05
CA GLY A 52 20.69 -16.93 15.89
C GLY A 52 19.17 -16.89 16.00
N ILE A 53 18.62 -17.11 17.20
CA ILE A 53 17.19 -16.98 17.47
C ILE A 53 16.73 -15.54 17.35
N TYR A 54 17.52 -14.59 17.84
CA TYR A 54 17.23 -13.15 17.68
C TYR A 54 17.18 -12.76 16.20
N GLU A 55 18.23 -13.08 15.43
CA GLU A 55 18.33 -12.76 13.99
C GLU A 55 17.20 -13.43 13.17
N LEU A 56 16.89 -14.70 13.46
CA LEU A 56 15.76 -15.39 12.83
C LEU A 56 14.42 -14.72 13.19
N THR A 57 14.26 -14.27 14.43
CA THR A 57 13.03 -13.60 14.87
C THR A 57 12.86 -12.25 14.18
N ILE A 58 13.92 -11.46 14.07
CA ILE A 58 13.92 -10.21 13.30
C ILE A 58 13.52 -10.49 11.85
N LEU A 59 14.15 -11.47 11.18
CA LEU A 59 13.79 -11.86 9.82
C LEU A 59 12.30 -12.19 9.70
N LEU A 60 11.75 -12.96 10.65
CA LEU A 60 10.33 -13.32 10.65
C LEU A 60 9.43 -12.08 10.80
N ILE A 61 9.77 -11.16 11.70
CA ILE A 61 9.03 -9.90 11.86
C ILE A 61 9.04 -9.09 10.56
N GLU A 62 10.21 -8.92 9.95
CA GLU A 62 10.35 -8.15 8.71
C GLU A 62 9.62 -8.78 7.52
N VAL A 63 9.65 -10.12 7.40
CA VAL A 63 8.87 -10.86 6.39
C VAL A 63 7.37 -10.68 6.66
N CYS A 64 6.93 -10.80 7.90
CA CYS A 64 5.52 -10.58 8.25
C CYS A 64 5.08 -9.15 7.90
N ILE A 65 5.86 -8.12 8.26
CA ILE A 65 5.57 -6.72 7.91
C ILE A 65 5.52 -6.54 6.39
N SER A 66 6.50 -7.08 5.65
CA SER A 66 6.57 -6.97 4.18
C SER A 66 5.36 -7.61 3.48
N ASN A 67 4.75 -8.60 4.12
CA ASN A 67 3.57 -9.32 3.63
C ASN A 67 2.27 -8.91 4.37
N LYS A 68 2.30 -7.82 5.13
CA LYS A 68 1.16 -7.22 5.84
C LYS A 68 0.47 -8.16 6.86
N LEU A 69 1.25 -9.06 7.45
CA LEU A 69 0.83 -10.03 8.48
C LEU A 69 1.04 -9.41 9.88
N ALA A 70 0.21 -8.45 10.25
CA ALA A 70 0.40 -7.62 11.44
C ALA A 70 0.37 -8.44 12.75
N ASP A 71 -0.58 -9.37 12.88
CA ASP A 71 -0.73 -10.20 14.09
C ASP A 71 0.47 -11.13 14.30
N GLU A 72 0.95 -11.75 13.22
CA GLU A 72 2.13 -12.59 13.25
C GLU A 72 3.40 -11.79 13.53
N ALA A 73 3.53 -10.60 12.92
CA ALA A 73 4.63 -9.69 13.22
C ALA A 73 4.64 -9.30 14.71
N GLN A 74 3.47 -8.97 15.28
CA GLN A 74 3.34 -8.64 16.69
C GLN A 74 3.71 -9.80 17.60
N LYS A 75 3.20 -11.02 17.31
CA LYS A 75 3.54 -12.23 18.07
C LYS A 75 5.04 -12.47 18.09
N ASN A 76 5.72 -12.30 16.95
CA ASN A 76 7.17 -12.47 16.87
C ASN A 76 7.91 -11.35 17.61
N LEU A 77 7.51 -10.09 17.46
CA LEU A 77 8.14 -8.97 18.16
C LEU A 77 8.06 -9.12 19.68
N ASN A 78 6.91 -9.56 20.21
CA ASN A 78 6.71 -9.80 21.64
C ASN A 78 7.72 -10.78 22.25
N THR A 79 8.33 -11.66 21.45
CA THR A 79 9.33 -12.64 21.96
C THR A 79 10.70 -12.04 22.24
N ILE A 80 11.02 -10.89 21.62
CA ILE A 80 12.35 -10.24 21.72
C ILE A 80 12.25 -8.76 22.08
N PHE A 81 11.05 -8.23 22.30
CA PHE A 81 10.82 -6.80 22.45
C PHE A 81 11.65 -6.22 23.60
N ASP A 82 12.23 -5.06 23.33
CA ASP A 82 13.06 -4.29 24.26
C ASP A 82 12.72 -2.82 24.03
N ALA A 83 12.24 -2.15 25.07
CA ALA A 83 11.79 -0.76 25.00
C ALA A 83 12.96 0.22 24.81
N ASP A 84 14.19 -0.19 25.14
CA ASP A 84 15.39 0.61 24.94
C ASP A 84 16.01 0.39 23.55
N ASN A 85 15.48 -0.56 22.76
CA ASN A 85 15.94 -0.85 21.42
C ASN A 85 15.14 -0.07 20.37
N ASN A 86 15.76 0.95 19.79
CA ASN A 86 15.16 1.79 18.75
C ASN A 86 14.60 0.99 17.56
N TYR A 87 15.25 -0.11 17.16
CA TYR A 87 14.77 -0.92 16.05
C TYR A 87 13.51 -1.69 16.42
N HIS A 88 13.40 -2.19 17.65
CA HIS A 88 12.17 -2.80 18.15
C HIS A 88 11.01 -1.78 18.19
N LEU A 89 11.27 -0.55 18.65
CA LEU A 89 10.28 0.52 18.64
C LEU A 89 9.83 0.88 17.22
N ALA A 90 10.76 0.94 16.26
CA ALA A 90 10.46 1.20 14.86
C ALA A 90 9.62 0.07 14.22
N LEU A 91 9.99 -1.20 14.47
CA LEU A 91 9.19 -2.36 14.05
C LEU A 91 7.79 -2.33 14.67
N GLN A 92 7.67 -1.96 15.94
CA GLN A 92 6.39 -1.80 16.62
C GLN A 92 5.51 -0.74 15.94
N GLY A 93 6.09 0.40 15.58
CA GLY A 93 5.41 1.45 14.82
C GLY A 93 4.93 0.97 13.44
N LEU A 94 5.76 0.22 12.71
CA LEU A 94 5.38 -0.38 11.43
C LEU A 94 4.20 -1.35 11.57
N ILE A 95 4.24 -2.24 12.57
CA ILE A 95 3.15 -3.20 12.84
C ILE A 95 1.85 -2.45 13.13
N TYR A 96 1.92 -1.41 13.96
CA TYR A 96 0.78 -0.54 14.23
C TYR A 96 0.25 0.15 12.98
N SER A 97 1.12 0.61 12.08
CA SER A 97 0.66 1.21 10.82
C SER A 97 -0.10 0.24 9.91
N LEU A 98 0.07 -1.08 10.09
CA LEU A 98 -0.65 -2.10 9.34
C LEU A 98 -2.02 -2.44 9.94
N SER A 99 -2.25 -2.11 11.21
CA SER A 99 -3.51 -2.36 11.91
C SER A 99 -4.63 -1.43 11.45
N GLU A 100 -5.86 -1.97 11.38
CA GLU A 100 -7.08 -1.24 11.03
C GLU A 100 -7.93 -0.98 12.29
N SER A 101 -7.30 -0.55 13.39
CA SER A 101 -7.94 -0.30 14.69
C SER A 101 -7.64 1.09 15.25
N PHE A 102 -8.67 1.80 15.71
CA PHE A 102 -8.56 3.13 16.33
C PHE A 102 -7.70 3.16 17.59
N GLU A 103 -7.62 2.06 18.34
CA GLU A 103 -6.74 1.96 19.52
C GLU A 103 -5.26 2.06 19.14
N THR A 104 -4.92 1.70 17.91
CA THR A 104 -3.55 1.69 17.42
C THR A 104 -2.99 3.11 17.25
N GLU A 105 -3.83 4.08 16.94
CA GLU A 105 -3.42 5.48 16.80
C GLU A 105 -2.83 6.03 18.10
N VAL A 106 -3.52 5.80 19.23
CA VAL A 106 -3.08 6.26 20.56
C VAL A 106 -1.75 5.63 20.93
N LYS A 107 -1.58 4.33 20.67
CA LYS A 107 -0.32 3.61 20.93
C LYS A 107 0.83 4.18 20.10
N LEU A 108 0.55 4.54 18.85
CA LEU A 108 1.56 5.07 17.95
C LEU A 108 1.96 6.52 18.28
N GLN A 109 0.99 7.37 18.67
CA GLN A 109 1.27 8.71 19.20
C GLN A 109 2.16 8.64 20.46
N SER A 110 1.87 7.70 21.36
CA SER A 110 2.71 7.49 22.55
C SER A 110 4.16 7.10 22.21
N LEU A 111 4.39 6.30 21.16
CA LEU A 111 5.75 6.00 20.68
C LEU A 111 6.45 7.27 20.15
N ILE A 112 5.74 8.13 19.42
CA ILE A 112 6.29 9.37 18.83
C ILE A 112 6.66 10.39 19.90
N GLU A 113 5.85 10.51 20.95
CA GLU A 113 6.10 11.40 22.09
C GLU A 113 7.36 11.02 22.86
N ASN A 114 7.60 9.72 23.03
CA ASN A 114 8.75 9.19 23.74
C ASN A 114 10.02 9.09 22.87
N ALA A 115 9.89 9.19 21.54
CA ALA A 115 11.04 9.12 20.64
C ALA A 115 11.88 10.41 20.70
N PRO A 116 13.23 10.30 20.62
CA PRO A 116 14.10 11.47 20.66
C PRO A 116 13.77 12.47 19.54
N THR A 117 13.70 13.76 19.88
CA THR A 117 13.43 14.83 18.91
C THR A 117 14.44 14.84 17.78
N ASN A 118 13.99 15.08 16.54
CA ASN A 118 14.84 15.13 15.34
C ASN A 118 15.68 13.86 15.09
N SER A 119 15.22 12.71 15.60
CA SER A 119 15.85 11.41 15.39
C SER A 119 15.28 10.67 14.19
N ARG A 120 16.06 9.70 13.70
CA ARG A 120 15.62 8.78 12.65
C ARG A 120 14.43 7.93 13.10
N LEU A 121 14.43 7.51 14.37
CA LEU A 121 13.31 6.78 14.97
C LEU A 121 12.03 7.61 14.94
N LYS A 122 12.09 8.89 15.33
CA LYS A 122 10.91 9.76 15.35
C LYS A 122 10.33 9.95 13.94
N LEU A 123 11.18 10.17 12.93
CA LEU A 123 10.75 10.20 11.53
C LEU A 123 10.02 8.91 11.11
N ILE A 124 10.56 7.74 11.45
CA ILE A 124 9.94 6.45 11.12
C ILE A 124 8.57 6.32 11.77
N LEU A 125 8.44 6.70 13.05
CA LEU A 125 7.18 6.62 13.77
C LEU A 125 6.15 7.62 13.25
N GLU A 126 6.55 8.85 12.92
CA GLU A 126 5.68 9.84 12.30
C GLU A 126 5.22 9.42 10.90
N LEU A 127 6.09 8.78 10.12
CA LEU A 127 5.73 8.19 8.83
C LEU A 127 4.76 7.00 8.99
N ALA A 128 4.94 6.18 10.04
CA ALA A 128 3.99 5.14 10.40
C ALA A 128 2.60 5.71 10.76
N LEU A 129 2.55 6.87 11.44
CA LEU A 129 1.31 7.58 11.74
C LEU A 129 0.64 8.09 10.49
N MET A 130 1.42 8.74 9.62
CA MET A 130 0.95 9.24 8.34
C MET A 130 0.30 8.10 7.54
N ASN A 131 0.97 6.95 7.43
CA ASN A 131 0.46 5.77 6.72
C ASN A 131 -0.83 5.20 7.32
N TYR A 132 -0.92 5.14 8.65
CA TYR A 132 -2.14 4.74 9.33
C TYR A 132 -3.28 5.72 9.01
N CYS A 133 -3.03 7.03 9.11
CA CYS A 133 -4.02 8.06 8.83
C CYS A 133 -4.46 8.11 7.37
N MET A 134 -3.57 7.82 6.41
CA MET A 134 -3.95 7.70 4.99
C MET A 134 -5.00 6.60 4.75
N LYS A 135 -5.06 5.58 5.62
CA LYS A 135 -6.02 4.47 5.53
C LYS A 135 -7.29 4.71 6.32
N MET A 136 -7.14 5.19 7.56
CA MET A 136 -8.22 5.22 8.54
C MET A 136 -8.92 6.57 8.65
N HIS A 137 -8.29 7.64 8.16
CA HIS A 137 -8.76 9.02 8.29
C HIS A 137 -8.91 9.70 6.93
N SER A 138 -9.49 10.90 6.92
CA SER A 138 -9.56 11.72 5.71
C SER A 138 -8.17 12.19 5.27
N SER A 139 -8.03 12.44 3.96
CA SER A 139 -6.80 12.96 3.35
C SER A 139 -6.27 14.24 4.01
N ASN A 140 -7.14 15.09 4.57
CA ASN A 140 -6.74 16.31 5.28
C ASN A 140 -5.86 16.04 6.51
N ILE A 141 -6.19 15.02 7.31
CA ILE A 141 -5.42 14.67 8.52
C ILE A 141 -4.03 14.19 8.13
N SER A 142 -3.95 13.24 7.19
CA SER A 142 -2.68 12.72 6.69
C SER A 142 -1.86 13.78 5.95
N GLY A 143 -2.51 14.70 5.23
CA GLY A 143 -1.86 15.82 4.54
C GLY A 143 -1.16 16.77 5.49
N LYS A 144 -1.81 17.14 6.60
CA LYS A 144 -1.19 17.99 7.65
C LYS A 144 0.05 17.34 8.25
N LEU A 145 -0.06 16.06 8.63
CA LEU A 145 1.08 15.28 9.13
C LEU A 145 2.23 15.25 8.11
N GLY A 146 1.91 15.00 6.83
CA GLY A 146 2.90 15.01 5.76
C GLY A 146 3.64 16.35 5.62
N ILE A 147 2.93 17.48 5.69
CA ILE A 147 3.52 18.83 5.66
C ILE A 147 4.45 19.05 6.86
N GLU A 148 4.02 18.67 8.06
CA GLU A 148 4.82 18.81 9.28
C GLU A 148 6.14 18.04 9.17
N ILE A 149 6.09 16.78 8.71
CA ILE A 149 7.28 15.94 8.51
C ILE A 149 8.17 16.53 7.41
N LEU A 150 7.60 16.96 6.29
CA LEU A 150 8.36 17.54 5.16
C LEU A 150 9.11 18.82 5.53
N ASN A 151 8.51 19.64 6.39
CA ASN A 151 9.09 20.91 6.84
C ASN A 151 10.17 20.75 7.92
N ASN A 152 10.38 19.54 8.47
CA ASN A 152 11.46 19.30 9.41
C ASN A 152 12.82 19.17 8.68
N PRO A 153 13.75 20.15 8.83
CA PRO A 153 15.01 20.15 8.10
C PRO A 153 15.96 19.01 8.53
N PHE A 154 15.79 18.48 9.75
CA PHE A 154 16.63 17.39 10.24
C PHE A 154 16.33 16.07 9.55
N TYR A 155 15.13 15.89 9.02
CA TYR A 155 14.73 14.63 8.40
C TYR A 155 15.32 14.42 7.01
N MET A 156 15.66 15.50 6.30
CA MET A 156 16.20 15.44 4.92
C MET A 156 17.50 14.62 4.79
N LYS A 157 18.24 14.43 5.89
CA LYS A 157 19.47 13.61 5.91
C LYS A 157 19.19 12.11 5.93
N PHE A 158 18.01 11.69 6.37
CA PHE A 158 17.65 10.28 6.47
C PHE A 158 17.05 9.81 5.15
N LYS A 159 17.43 8.59 4.72
CA LYS A 159 16.86 8.00 3.49
C LYS A 159 15.34 7.83 3.60
N GLU A 160 14.82 7.67 4.81
CA GLU A 160 13.38 7.53 5.06
C GLU A 160 12.59 8.78 4.65
N TYR A 161 13.24 9.94 4.54
CA TYR A 161 12.60 11.16 4.02
C TYR A 161 12.05 10.97 2.60
N ALA A 162 12.66 10.09 1.81
CA ALA A 162 12.16 9.73 0.49
C ALA A 162 10.76 9.09 0.52
N TYR A 163 10.42 8.37 1.58
CA TYR A 163 9.08 7.82 1.76
C TYR A 163 8.05 8.90 2.08
N VAL A 164 8.44 9.90 2.88
CA VAL A 164 7.57 11.06 3.17
C VAL A 164 7.25 11.78 1.87
N LEU A 165 8.28 12.06 1.06
CA LEU A 165 8.11 12.69 -0.26
C LEU A 165 7.17 11.88 -1.15
N ARG A 166 7.37 10.55 -1.25
CA ARG A 166 6.53 9.67 -2.06
C ARG A 166 5.08 9.65 -1.55
N ASN A 167 4.87 9.46 -0.25
CA ASN A 167 3.53 9.31 0.30
C ASN A 167 2.76 10.64 0.30
N TYR A 168 3.46 11.76 0.52
CA TYR A 168 2.84 13.08 0.40
C TYR A 168 2.45 13.43 -1.04
N ALA A 169 3.15 12.90 -2.04
CA ALA A 169 2.76 13.07 -3.44
C ALA A 169 1.35 12.54 -3.72
N GLU A 170 0.95 11.42 -3.11
CA GLU A 170 -0.42 10.86 -3.21
C GLU A 170 -1.48 11.80 -2.61
N LEU A 171 -1.08 12.64 -1.64
CA LEU A 171 -1.97 13.56 -0.94
C LEU A 171 -2.13 14.90 -1.66
N CYS A 172 -1.31 15.18 -2.67
CA CYS A 172 -1.42 16.41 -3.46
C CYS A 172 -2.69 16.39 -4.32
N ASP A 173 -3.41 17.51 -4.41
CA ASP A 173 -4.55 17.69 -5.33
C ASP A 173 -4.12 17.87 -6.79
N ASP A 174 -2.92 18.41 -6.99
CA ASP A 174 -2.37 18.76 -8.29
C ASP A 174 -1.36 17.71 -8.78
N ASN A 175 -1.56 17.24 -10.03
CA ASN A 175 -0.75 16.17 -10.62
C ASN A 175 0.71 16.61 -10.85
N GLU A 176 0.94 17.87 -11.20
CA GLU A 176 2.25 18.45 -11.42
C GLU A 176 3.06 18.47 -10.12
N THR A 177 2.44 18.94 -9.04
CA THR A 177 3.00 18.93 -7.68
C THR A 177 3.30 17.52 -7.21
N ALA A 178 2.38 16.57 -7.43
CA ALA A 178 2.61 15.15 -7.12
C ALA A 178 3.84 14.60 -7.86
N ILE A 179 3.97 14.88 -9.17
CA ILE A 179 5.14 14.49 -9.98
C ILE A 179 6.43 15.07 -9.41
N GLU A 180 6.45 16.34 -9.00
CA GLU A 180 7.64 16.95 -8.41
C GLU A 180 8.11 16.20 -7.16
N TYR A 181 7.18 15.86 -6.26
CA TYR A 181 7.49 15.09 -5.05
C TYR A 181 7.96 13.67 -5.39
N TYR A 182 7.32 12.99 -6.34
CA TYR A 182 7.80 11.69 -6.82
C TYR A 182 9.20 11.76 -7.38
N MET A 183 9.52 12.79 -8.17
CA MET A 183 10.85 12.95 -8.76
C MET A 183 11.93 13.24 -7.69
N LYS A 184 11.59 13.98 -6.63
CA LYS A 184 12.47 14.17 -5.47
C LYS A 184 12.72 12.83 -4.75
N ALA A 185 11.67 12.06 -4.46
CA ALA A 185 11.79 10.74 -3.84
C ALA A 185 12.63 9.78 -4.71
N LEU A 186 12.34 9.74 -6.02
CA LEU A 186 13.04 8.90 -7.00
C LEU A 186 14.55 9.16 -7.01
N LYS A 187 14.97 10.43 -6.91
CA LYS A 187 16.39 10.81 -6.86
C LYS A 187 17.08 10.19 -5.64
N ILE A 188 16.44 10.25 -4.47
CA ILE A 188 16.99 9.67 -3.24
C ILE A 188 17.06 8.14 -3.36
N PHE A 189 15.95 7.49 -3.74
CA PHE A 189 15.93 6.02 -3.87
C PHE A 189 16.95 5.49 -4.87
N LYS A 190 17.15 6.17 -6.01
CA LYS A 190 18.19 5.79 -6.98
C LYS A 190 19.59 5.95 -6.40
N THR A 191 19.87 7.05 -5.70
CA THR A 191 21.16 7.30 -5.06
C THR A 191 21.49 6.22 -4.02
N GLN A 192 20.46 5.78 -3.28
CA GLN A 192 20.55 4.74 -2.26
C GLN A 192 20.41 3.31 -2.82
N LYS A 193 20.32 3.13 -4.15
CA LYS A 193 20.15 1.83 -4.84
C LYS A 193 18.95 1.01 -4.34
N MET A 194 17.87 1.69 -3.97
CA MET A 194 16.64 1.08 -3.43
C MET A 194 15.68 0.70 -4.57
N ASN A 195 15.99 -0.35 -5.33
CA ASN A 195 15.27 -0.71 -6.56
C ASN A 195 13.77 -0.95 -6.38
N LEU A 196 13.35 -1.61 -5.30
CA LEU A 196 11.93 -1.79 -4.97
C LEU A 196 11.22 -0.44 -4.83
N ASN A 197 11.87 0.52 -4.20
CA ASN A 197 11.31 1.85 -3.97
C ASN A 197 11.28 2.68 -5.26
N VAL A 198 12.32 2.56 -6.09
CA VAL A 198 12.32 3.14 -7.45
C VAL A 198 11.16 2.55 -8.27
N SER A 199 10.94 1.22 -8.19
CA SER A 199 9.80 0.55 -8.82
C SER A 199 8.47 1.12 -8.31
N SER A 200 8.32 1.29 -6.99
CA SER A 200 7.11 1.84 -6.38
C SER A 200 6.77 3.25 -6.88
N VAL A 201 7.77 4.11 -7.05
CA VAL A 201 7.56 5.47 -7.59
C VAL A 201 7.14 5.40 -9.07
N TYR A 202 7.71 4.49 -9.86
CA TYR A 202 7.26 4.31 -11.25
C TYR A 202 5.81 3.79 -11.34
N MET A 203 5.35 2.98 -10.38
CA MET A 203 3.94 2.58 -10.30
C MET A 203 3.03 3.79 -10.03
N SER A 204 3.35 4.62 -9.03
CA SER A 204 2.55 5.83 -8.74
C SER A 204 2.59 6.84 -9.89
N LEU A 205 3.75 7.02 -10.55
CA LEU A 205 3.84 7.87 -11.75
C LEU A 205 2.96 7.34 -12.90
N ALA A 206 2.79 6.03 -13.03
CA ALA A 206 1.90 5.46 -14.04
C ALA A 206 0.44 5.88 -13.81
N MET A 207 -0.02 5.86 -12.55
CA MET A 207 -1.33 6.34 -12.16
C MET A 207 -1.50 7.83 -12.53
N ILE A 208 -0.55 8.69 -12.14
CA ILE A 208 -0.63 10.13 -12.45
C ILE A 208 -0.64 10.39 -13.96
N TYR A 209 0.18 9.69 -14.74
CA TYR A 209 0.14 9.82 -16.20
C TYR A 209 -1.20 9.36 -16.78
N ALA A 210 -1.80 8.30 -16.25
CA ALA A 210 -3.13 7.86 -16.68
C ALA A 210 -4.23 8.85 -16.30
N TYR A 211 -4.18 9.46 -15.11
CA TYR A 211 -5.11 10.52 -14.69
C TYR A 211 -5.06 11.74 -15.62
N LYS A 212 -3.90 12.00 -16.23
CA LYS A 212 -3.72 13.04 -17.26
C LYS A 212 -4.11 12.57 -18.68
N GLY A 213 -4.56 11.33 -18.85
CA GLY A 213 -4.87 10.73 -20.16
C GLY A 213 -3.64 10.28 -20.97
N ASN A 214 -2.43 10.37 -20.41
CA ASN A 214 -1.18 9.94 -21.05
C ASN A 214 -0.95 8.43 -20.86
N LEU A 215 -1.83 7.62 -21.44
CA LEU A 215 -1.82 6.15 -21.28
C LEU A 215 -0.51 5.50 -21.79
N LEU A 216 0.14 6.07 -22.82
CA LEU A 216 1.40 5.55 -23.33
C LEU A 216 2.55 5.71 -22.31
N GLU A 217 2.65 6.88 -21.68
CA GLU A 217 3.65 7.14 -20.64
C GLU A 217 3.36 6.31 -19.39
N ALA A 218 2.08 6.15 -19.02
CA ALA A 218 1.68 5.25 -17.94
C ALA A 218 2.21 3.82 -18.18
N LYS A 219 2.04 3.26 -19.40
CA LYS A 219 2.58 1.93 -19.74
C LYS A 219 4.11 1.87 -19.68
N LYS A 220 4.82 2.93 -20.08
CA LYS A 220 6.29 2.99 -19.99
C LYS A 220 6.75 2.98 -18.53
N SER A 221 6.06 3.72 -17.66
CA SER A 221 6.33 3.73 -16.22
C SER A 221 6.12 2.34 -15.61
N LEU A 222 5.00 1.66 -15.90
CA LEU A 222 4.78 0.28 -15.42
C LEU A 222 5.85 -0.72 -15.88
N LYS A 223 6.30 -0.62 -17.13
CA LYS A 223 7.41 -1.46 -17.64
C LYS A 223 8.72 -1.19 -16.91
N SER A 224 8.97 0.07 -16.58
CA SER A 224 10.17 0.48 -15.83
C SER A 224 10.12 -0.07 -14.41
N ALA A 225 8.96 0.00 -13.75
CA ALA A 225 8.73 -0.62 -12.45
C ALA A 225 9.00 -2.14 -12.46
N LEU A 226 8.38 -2.88 -13.39
CA LEU A 226 8.54 -4.33 -13.49
C LEU A 226 9.97 -4.78 -13.83
N SER A 227 10.76 -3.94 -14.51
CA SER A 227 12.17 -4.24 -14.79
C SER A 227 13.08 -4.14 -13.56
N LEU A 228 12.63 -3.44 -12.51
CA LEU A 228 13.39 -3.18 -11.30
C LEU A 228 13.03 -4.13 -10.16
N ASP A 229 11.79 -4.58 -10.11
CA ASP A 229 11.29 -5.50 -9.09
C ASP A 229 10.24 -6.46 -9.67
N GLN A 230 10.32 -7.73 -9.26
CA GLN A 230 9.43 -8.81 -9.70
C GLN A 230 8.86 -9.59 -8.51
N SER A 231 8.79 -8.96 -7.34
CA SER A 231 8.09 -9.54 -6.19
C SER A 231 6.60 -9.76 -6.50
N SER A 232 5.96 -10.66 -5.76
CA SER A 232 4.53 -10.94 -5.90
C SER A 232 3.68 -9.67 -5.81
N THR A 233 4.02 -8.75 -4.91
CA THR A 233 3.35 -7.45 -4.75
C THR A 233 3.49 -6.58 -6.00
N THR A 234 4.70 -6.45 -6.54
CA THR A 234 4.92 -5.66 -7.77
C THR A 234 4.21 -6.27 -8.97
N ILE A 235 4.18 -7.60 -9.07
CA ILE A 235 3.44 -8.30 -10.12
C ILE A 235 1.93 -8.06 -9.96
N CYS A 236 1.38 -8.16 -8.74
CA CYS A 236 -0.01 -7.83 -8.45
C CYS A 236 -0.36 -6.43 -8.96
N TYR A 237 0.40 -5.42 -8.52
CA TYR A 237 0.12 -4.03 -8.85
C TYR A 237 0.31 -3.77 -10.35
N TYR A 238 1.35 -4.34 -10.96
CA TYR A 238 1.56 -4.27 -12.40
C TYR A 238 0.35 -4.79 -13.19
N LEU A 239 -0.16 -5.98 -12.82
CA LEU A 239 -1.25 -6.65 -13.51
C LEU A 239 -2.57 -5.88 -13.39
N ASN A 240 -2.91 -5.39 -12.18
CA ASN A 240 -4.05 -4.50 -12.02
C ASN A 240 -3.88 -3.23 -12.87
N ASN A 241 -2.75 -2.55 -12.72
CA ASN A 241 -2.55 -1.22 -13.30
C ASN A 241 -2.47 -1.26 -14.84
N ILE A 242 -1.90 -2.31 -15.42
CA ILE A 242 -1.89 -2.46 -16.88
C ILE A 242 -3.30 -2.73 -17.42
N ALA A 243 -4.13 -3.49 -16.69
CA ALA A 243 -5.52 -3.73 -17.05
C ALA A 243 -6.37 -2.46 -16.95
N VAL A 244 -6.16 -1.65 -15.92
CA VAL A 244 -6.79 -0.32 -15.77
C VAL A 244 -6.46 0.57 -16.96
N ILE A 245 -5.18 0.66 -17.35
CA ILE A 245 -4.78 1.44 -18.53
C ILE A 245 -5.42 0.88 -19.81
N ASP A 246 -5.53 -0.45 -19.95
CA ASP A 246 -6.22 -1.06 -21.08
C ASP A 246 -7.72 -0.70 -21.09
N ILE A 247 -8.41 -0.73 -19.95
CA ILE A 247 -9.82 -0.31 -19.84
C ILE A 247 -10.00 1.16 -20.21
N LEU A 248 -9.17 2.05 -19.68
CA LEU A 248 -9.17 3.48 -20.02
C LEU A 248 -8.83 3.74 -21.49
N GLY A 249 -8.08 2.83 -22.11
CA GLY A 249 -7.75 2.82 -23.54
C GLY A 249 -8.79 2.12 -24.42
N ASN A 250 -9.98 1.82 -23.89
CA ASN A 250 -11.04 1.08 -24.57
C ASN A 250 -10.64 -0.32 -25.08
N LYS A 251 -9.79 -1.02 -24.33
CA LYS A 251 -9.31 -2.36 -24.65
C LYS A 251 -9.78 -3.37 -23.61
N TYR A 252 -10.75 -4.19 -24.01
CA TYR A 252 -11.42 -5.18 -23.15
C TYR A 252 -11.24 -6.61 -23.71
N ASP A 253 -9.98 -7.07 -23.79
CA ASP A 253 -9.69 -8.42 -24.28
C ASP A 253 -9.47 -9.42 -23.14
N GLN A 254 -9.35 -10.70 -23.49
CA GLN A 254 -9.08 -11.77 -22.51
C GLN A 254 -7.78 -11.56 -21.73
N LYS A 255 -6.81 -10.79 -22.25
CA LYS A 255 -5.58 -10.48 -21.51
C LYS A 255 -5.86 -9.47 -20.41
N THR A 256 -6.72 -8.48 -20.65
CA THR A 256 -7.21 -7.55 -19.62
C THR A 256 -7.91 -8.33 -18.49
N GLU A 257 -8.83 -9.24 -18.84
CA GLU A 257 -9.53 -10.11 -17.87
C GLU A 257 -8.56 -10.94 -17.04
N LYS A 258 -7.64 -11.65 -17.73
CA LYS A 258 -6.66 -12.52 -17.09
C LYS A 258 -5.76 -11.74 -16.14
N ALA A 259 -5.31 -10.55 -16.53
CA ALA A 259 -4.45 -9.72 -15.68
C ALA A 259 -5.16 -9.33 -14.37
N LEU A 260 -6.44 -8.94 -14.43
CA LEU A 260 -7.22 -8.64 -13.22
C LEU A 260 -7.44 -9.88 -12.34
N LEU A 261 -7.78 -11.02 -12.93
CA LEU A 261 -7.95 -12.28 -12.18
C LEU A 261 -6.65 -12.72 -11.52
N ASP A 262 -5.54 -12.70 -12.24
CA ASP A 262 -4.22 -13.03 -11.70
C ASP A 262 -3.83 -12.05 -10.58
N SER A 263 -4.13 -10.75 -10.74
CA SER A 263 -3.93 -9.75 -9.69
C SER A 263 -4.74 -10.07 -8.43
N SER A 264 -6.01 -10.48 -8.55
CA SER A 264 -6.84 -10.82 -7.39
C SER A 264 -6.35 -12.06 -6.62
N LEU A 265 -5.58 -12.93 -7.28
CA LEU A 265 -4.96 -14.09 -6.62
C LEU A 265 -3.68 -13.73 -5.87
N LEU A 266 -3.14 -12.53 -6.10
CA LEU A 266 -1.90 -12.02 -5.51
C LEU A 266 -2.14 -10.87 -4.53
N SER A 267 -3.34 -10.29 -4.45
CA SER A 267 -3.66 -9.25 -3.47
C SER A 267 -3.59 -9.81 -2.05
N VAL A 268 -3.10 -8.98 -1.13
CA VAL A 268 -2.86 -9.37 0.25
C VAL A 268 -3.74 -8.61 1.24
N THR A 269 -4.26 -7.43 0.86
CA THR A 269 -5.19 -6.67 1.69
C THR A 269 -6.62 -6.72 1.17
N VAL A 270 -7.58 -6.50 2.07
CA VAL A 270 -8.99 -6.30 1.71
C VAL A 270 -9.13 -5.07 0.81
N TYR A 271 -8.41 -3.99 1.10
CA TYR A 271 -8.38 -2.78 0.31
C TYR A 271 -8.01 -3.04 -1.17
N GLU A 272 -6.86 -3.67 -1.41
CA GLU A 272 -6.42 -4.05 -2.77
C GLU A 272 -7.44 -4.95 -3.46
N THR A 273 -7.97 -5.92 -2.72
CA THR A 273 -8.93 -6.90 -3.24
C THR A 273 -10.21 -6.22 -3.71
N VAL A 274 -10.74 -5.25 -2.95
CA VAL A 274 -11.93 -4.49 -3.36
C VAL A 274 -11.65 -3.66 -4.61
N LEU A 275 -10.50 -2.98 -4.70
CA LEU A 275 -10.15 -2.21 -5.91
C LEU A 275 -10.05 -3.10 -7.16
N ILE A 276 -9.42 -4.27 -7.05
CA ILE A 276 -9.35 -5.22 -8.17
C ILE A 276 -10.75 -5.73 -8.54
N TYR A 277 -11.61 -5.98 -7.55
CA TYR A 277 -13.00 -6.38 -7.81
C TYR A 277 -13.82 -5.27 -8.47
N CYS A 278 -13.63 -4.01 -8.11
CA CYS A 278 -14.21 -2.86 -8.81
C CYS A 278 -13.76 -2.85 -10.29
N ASN A 279 -12.47 -3.02 -10.55
CA ASN A 279 -11.96 -3.10 -11.93
C ASN A 279 -12.53 -4.30 -12.72
N LEU A 280 -12.67 -5.46 -12.08
CA LEU A 280 -13.34 -6.64 -12.67
C LEU A 280 -14.81 -6.37 -12.95
N LEU A 281 -15.53 -5.75 -12.01
CA LEU A 281 -16.93 -5.35 -12.18
C LEU A 281 -17.08 -4.48 -13.43
N ILE A 282 -16.25 -3.45 -13.58
CA ILE A 282 -16.28 -2.59 -14.75
C ILE A 282 -15.96 -3.35 -16.04
N TYR A 283 -14.91 -4.17 -16.05
CA TYR A 283 -14.61 -5.01 -17.21
C TYR A 283 -15.80 -5.88 -17.64
N TYR A 284 -16.49 -6.51 -16.68
CA TYR A 284 -17.65 -7.36 -16.98
C TYR A 284 -18.89 -6.56 -17.40
N CYS A 285 -19.09 -5.36 -16.88
CA CYS A 285 -20.11 -4.43 -17.36
C CYS A 285 -19.85 -3.98 -18.81
N LEU A 286 -18.60 -3.66 -19.15
CA LEU A 286 -18.20 -3.22 -20.49
C LEU A 286 -18.21 -4.34 -21.54
N THR A 287 -18.16 -5.60 -21.09
CA THR A 287 -18.25 -6.79 -21.94
C THR A 287 -19.62 -7.48 -21.86
N ASP A 288 -20.61 -6.83 -21.26
CA ASP A 288 -22.00 -7.30 -21.10
C ASP A 288 -22.14 -8.68 -20.43
N LYS A 289 -21.17 -9.09 -19.61
CA LYS A 289 -21.18 -10.34 -18.82
C LYS A 289 -21.79 -10.12 -17.43
N TYR A 290 -23.08 -9.76 -17.38
CA TYR A 290 -23.75 -9.31 -16.15
C TYR A 290 -23.86 -10.37 -15.05
N ASP A 291 -23.95 -11.66 -15.40
CA ASP A 291 -23.97 -12.74 -14.41
C ASP A 291 -22.66 -12.75 -13.59
N THR A 292 -21.53 -12.63 -14.28
CA THR A 292 -20.21 -12.54 -13.64
C THR A 292 -20.04 -11.21 -12.91
N ALA A 293 -20.53 -10.09 -13.47
CA ALA A 293 -20.52 -8.81 -12.77
C ALA A 293 -21.26 -8.88 -11.43
N SER A 294 -22.42 -9.56 -11.37
CA SER A 294 -23.21 -9.73 -10.15
C SER A 294 -22.47 -10.48 -9.04
N PHE A 295 -21.55 -11.39 -9.40
CA PHE A 295 -20.69 -12.06 -8.44
C PHE A 295 -19.75 -11.07 -7.75
N TYR A 296 -19.12 -10.16 -8.50
CA TYR A 296 -18.23 -9.15 -7.93
C TYR A 296 -18.96 -8.09 -7.12
N VAL A 297 -20.18 -7.71 -7.52
CA VAL A 297 -21.03 -6.80 -6.72
C VAL A 297 -21.21 -7.32 -5.29
N LYS A 298 -21.61 -8.58 -5.14
CA LYS A 298 -21.77 -9.21 -3.82
C LYS A 298 -20.47 -9.18 -3.01
N LYS A 299 -19.35 -9.53 -3.65
CA LYS A 299 -18.03 -9.51 -3.00
C LYS A 299 -17.61 -8.12 -2.55
N ILE A 300 -17.86 -7.10 -3.35
CA ILE A 300 -17.54 -5.70 -2.99
C ILE A 300 -18.39 -5.30 -1.79
N GLU A 301 -19.72 -5.46 -1.87
CA GLU A 301 -20.67 -5.04 -0.83
C GLU A 301 -20.41 -5.70 0.54
N ASP A 302 -19.92 -6.94 0.55
CA ASP A 302 -19.53 -7.65 1.77
C ASP A 302 -18.24 -7.11 2.43
N LEU A 303 -17.37 -6.44 1.66
CA LEU A 303 -15.99 -6.14 2.10
C LEU A 303 -15.74 -4.65 2.38
N TYR A 304 -16.39 -3.72 1.67
CA TYR A 304 -15.98 -2.31 1.73
C TYR A 304 -16.49 -1.55 2.97
N SER A 305 -17.40 -2.12 3.76
CA SER A 305 -18.16 -1.38 4.78
C SER A 305 -17.32 -0.73 5.89
N ASN A 306 -16.09 -1.21 6.11
CA ASN A 306 -15.21 -0.72 7.18
C ASN A 306 -14.36 0.49 6.77
N PHE A 307 -14.28 0.81 5.48
CA PHE A 307 -13.43 1.92 4.99
C PHE A 307 -14.15 3.27 5.09
N GLN A 308 -13.39 4.32 5.43
CA GLN A 308 -13.90 5.70 5.52
C GLN A 308 -13.22 6.66 4.54
N TYR A 309 -12.17 6.22 3.84
CA TYR A 309 -11.41 7.05 2.91
C TYR A 309 -12.27 7.46 1.71
N GLU A 310 -12.47 8.77 1.52
CA GLU A 310 -13.47 9.33 0.60
C GLU A 310 -13.23 8.95 -0.86
N GLU A 311 -11.97 8.89 -1.28
CA GLU A 311 -11.60 8.55 -2.64
C GLU A 311 -11.88 7.08 -2.96
N PHE A 312 -11.53 6.18 -2.03
CA PHE A 312 -11.85 4.76 -2.12
C PHE A 312 -13.36 4.53 -2.16
N LEU A 313 -14.11 5.19 -1.28
CA LEU A 313 -15.56 5.09 -1.27
C LEU A 313 -16.18 5.62 -2.57
N HIS A 314 -15.63 6.70 -3.14
CA HIS A 314 -16.09 7.21 -4.43
C HIS A 314 -15.88 6.18 -5.56
N ILE A 315 -14.75 5.47 -5.61
CA ILE A 315 -14.52 4.37 -6.58
C ILE A 315 -15.61 3.32 -6.46
N VAL A 316 -15.77 2.79 -5.25
CA VAL A 316 -16.76 1.74 -4.97
C VAL A 316 -18.17 2.17 -5.35
N TYR A 317 -18.59 3.37 -4.93
CA TYR A 317 -19.94 3.86 -5.19
C TYR A 317 -20.17 4.17 -6.67
N GLN A 318 -19.19 4.74 -7.36
CA GLN A 318 -19.29 5.04 -8.78
C GLN A 318 -19.42 3.77 -9.62
N ASP A 319 -18.67 2.73 -9.30
CA ASP A 319 -18.67 1.48 -10.06
C ASP A 319 -19.94 0.64 -9.80
N LEU A 320 -20.43 0.62 -8.56
CA LEU A 320 -21.70 0.00 -8.23
C LEU A 320 -22.87 0.77 -8.85
N PHE A 321 -22.84 2.11 -8.80
CA PHE A 321 -23.81 2.96 -9.50
C PHE A 321 -23.83 2.66 -11.01
N PHE A 322 -22.66 2.53 -11.64
CA PHE A 322 -22.55 2.18 -13.05
C PHE A 322 -23.18 0.82 -13.34
N TYR A 323 -22.84 -0.23 -12.57
CA TYR A 323 -23.43 -1.56 -12.73
C TYR A 323 -24.96 -1.54 -12.59
N TYR A 324 -25.49 -0.97 -11.51
CA TYR A 324 -26.94 -0.97 -11.27
C TYR A 324 -27.71 -0.17 -12.31
N SER A 325 -27.10 0.89 -12.85
CA SER A 325 -27.64 1.65 -13.98
C SER A 325 -27.71 0.81 -15.26
N ARG A 326 -26.70 -0.03 -15.53
CA ARG A 326 -26.70 -0.94 -16.69
C ARG A 326 -27.79 -2.00 -16.61
N ILE A 327 -27.99 -2.59 -15.43
CA ILE A 327 -29.06 -3.58 -15.22
C ILE A 327 -30.43 -2.97 -14.90
N LYS A 328 -30.54 -1.63 -14.96
CA LYS A 328 -31.78 -0.86 -14.74
C LYS A 328 -32.43 -1.11 -13.37
N ASN A 329 -31.63 -1.35 -12.34
CA ASN A 329 -32.11 -1.44 -10.97
C ASN A 329 -32.22 -0.04 -10.35
N ILE A 330 -33.40 0.56 -10.46
CA ILE A 330 -33.66 1.95 -10.04
C ILE A 330 -33.39 2.17 -8.55
N GLU A 331 -33.75 1.19 -7.70
CA GLU A 331 -33.57 1.30 -6.25
C GLU A 331 -32.09 1.44 -5.89
N MET A 332 -31.26 0.52 -6.38
CA MET A 332 -29.83 0.50 -6.08
C MET A 332 -29.08 1.62 -6.80
N THR A 333 -29.47 1.99 -8.03
CA THR A 333 -28.95 3.19 -8.71
C THR A 333 -29.16 4.43 -7.85
N ASN A 334 -30.37 4.66 -7.34
CA ASN A 334 -30.66 5.80 -6.47
C ASN A 334 -29.90 5.73 -5.15
N PHE A 335 -29.74 4.54 -4.60
CA PHE A 335 -28.98 4.32 -3.36
C PHE A 335 -27.52 4.75 -3.52
N TYR A 336 -26.81 4.25 -4.53
CA TYR A 336 -25.40 4.58 -4.74
C TYR A 336 -25.20 6.02 -5.20
N TYR A 337 -26.12 6.57 -6.01
CA TYR A 337 -26.08 7.98 -6.37
C TYR A 337 -26.16 8.90 -5.15
N LYS A 338 -27.05 8.61 -4.18
CA LYS A 338 -27.12 9.36 -2.92
C LYS A 338 -25.80 9.31 -2.14
N LYS A 339 -25.09 8.17 -2.16
CA LYS A 339 -23.78 8.04 -1.52
C LYS A 339 -22.70 8.88 -2.22
N ILE A 340 -22.71 8.95 -3.55
CA ILE A 340 -21.80 9.82 -4.32
C ILE A 340 -22.07 11.30 -3.97
N ILE A 341 -23.33 11.72 -3.94
CA ILE A 341 -23.72 13.08 -3.54
C ILE A 341 -23.28 13.40 -2.10
N ALA A 342 -23.35 12.42 -1.18
CA ALA A 342 -22.86 12.60 0.18
C ALA A 342 -21.33 12.86 0.23
N ILE A 343 -20.54 12.22 -0.63
CA ILE A 343 -19.11 12.50 -0.77
C ILE A 343 -18.88 13.92 -1.30
N ILE A 344 -19.59 14.32 -2.35
CA ILE A 344 -19.47 15.66 -2.96
C ILE A 344 -19.76 16.76 -1.93
N ASN A 345 -20.85 16.60 -1.17
CA ASN A 345 -21.31 17.58 -0.18
C ASN A 345 -20.52 17.56 1.13
N ASN A 346 -19.64 16.58 1.35
CA ASN A 346 -18.84 16.51 2.56
C ASN A 346 -17.71 17.56 2.50
N PRO A 347 -17.64 18.50 3.46
CA PRO A 347 -16.62 19.55 3.48
C PRO A 347 -15.19 19.01 3.68
N ASN A 348 -15.06 17.80 4.22
CA ASN A 348 -13.76 17.15 4.44
C ASN A 348 -13.26 16.36 3.24
N THR A 349 -14.07 16.22 2.18
CA THR A 349 -13.65 15.56 0.94
C THR A 349 -12.57 16.38 0.24
N LYS A 350 -11.50 15.71 -0.18
CA LYS A 350 -10.44 16.29 -1.02
C LYS A 350 -11.00 16.98 -2.26
N GLU A 351 -10.46 18.14 -2.63
CA GLU A 351 -10.96 18.94 -3.76
C GLU A 351 -10.92 18.14 -5.06
N PHE A 352 -9.81 17.47 -5.34
CA PHE A 352 -9.69 16.60 -6.51
C PHE A 352 -10.80 15.52 -6.56
N THR A 353 -11.04 14.82 -5.45
CA THR A 353 -12.09 13.79 -5.37
C THR A 353 -13.48 14.37 -5.61
N ARG A 354 -13.77 15.55 -5.02
CA ARG A 354 -15.04 16.25 -5.20
C ARG A 354 -15.25 16.64 -6.67
N SER A 355 -14.30 17.36 -7.25
CA SER A 355 -14.39 17.82 -8.65
C SER A 355 -14.46 16.66 -9.63
N LEU A 356 -13.78 15.55 -9.35
CA LEU A 356 -13.88 14.35 -10.16
C LEU A 356 -15.27 13.70 -10.06
N ALA A 357 -15.82 13.56 -8.85
CA ALA A 357 -17.15 13.02 -8.64
C ALA A 357 -18.24 13.87 -9.31
N GLU A 358 -18.13 15.20 -9.21
CA GLU A 358 -19.01 16.14 -9.92
C GLU A 358 -18.90 15.97 -11.44
N GLY A 359 -17.67 15.90 -11.96
CA GLY A 359 -17.41 15.77 -13.39
C GLY A 359 -17.91 14.46 -14.00
N ILE A 360 -17.64 13.31 -13.35
CA ILE A 360 -18.12 11.99 -13.80
C ILE A 360 -19.66 11.94 -13.83
N ASN A 361 -20.31 12.61 -12.88
CA ASN A 361 -21.77 12.59 -12.74
C ASN A 361 -22.47 13.77 -13.46
N GLY A 362 -21.75 14.54 -14.28
CA GLY A 362 -22.31 15.61 -15.10
C GLY A 362 -22.86 16.81 -14.31
N LEU A 363 -22.37 17.02 -13.08
CA LEU A 363 -22.77 18.14 -12.22
C LEU A 363 -21.98 19.41 -12.51
N CYS A 364 -20.81 19.28 -13.14
CA CYS A 364 -19.99 20.40 -13.61
C CYS A 364 -19.27 20.03 -14.92
N ASP A 365 -18.87 21.05 -15.67
CA ASP A 365 -17.99 20.87 -16.82
C ASP A 365 -16.58 20.52 -16.32
N SER A 366 -16.16 19.27 -16.52
CA SER A 366 -14.85 18.79 -16.09
C SER A 366 -13.99 18.39 -17.28
N ASN A 367 -12.81 19.00 -17.38
CA ASN A 367 -11.79 18.66 -18.36
C ASN A 367 -10.92 17.45 -17.93
N SER A 368 -11.23 16.82 -16.79
CA SER A 368 -10.53 15.62 -16.34
C SER A 368 -10.59 14.53 -17.40
N PHE A 369 -9.51 13.75 -17.54
CA PHE A 369 -9.56 12.57 -18.41
C PHE A 369 -10.60 11.56 -17.92
N TYR A 370 -10.73 11.40 -16.60
CA TYR A 370 -11.63 10.44 -15.99
C TYR A 370 -13.11 10.85 -16.06
N SER A 371 -13.45 12.13 -16.15
CA SER A 371 -14.84 12.58 -16.28
C SER A 371 -15.50 12.12 -17.59
N LYS A 372 -14.71 11.61 -18.54
CA LYS A 372 -15.19 11.02 -19.81
C LYS A 372 -15.81 9.64 -19.63
N PHE A 373 -15.62 9.02 -18.47
CA PHE A 373 -16.12 7.67 -18.19
C PHE A 373 -17.21 7.73 -17.10
N PRO A 374 -18.30 6.95 -17.24
CA PRO A 374 -19.36 6.88 -16.23
C PRO A 374 -19.02 5.94 -15.05
N PHE A 375 -17.76 5.48 -14.98
CA PHE A 375 -17.22 4.53 -14.01
C PHE A 375 -15.82 5.00 -13.57
N ARG A 376 -15.26 4.34 -12.56
CA ARG A 376 -13.96 4.71 -11.98
C ARG A 376 -13.07 3.49 -11.75
N VAL A 377 -12.44 3.00 -12.82
CA VAL A 377 -11.35 2.01 -12.68
C VAL A 377 -10.12 2.65 -12.05
N ASP A 378 -9.45 1.92 -11.16
CA ASP A 378 -8.38 2.52 -10.35
C ASP A 378 -7.13 1.67 -10.11
N PHE A 379 -6.05 2.37 -9.84
CA PHE A 379 -4.70 1.83 -9.70
C PHE A 379 -4.43 1.32 -8.28
N LEU A 380 -3.51 0.35 -8.17
CA LEU A 380 -2.88 -0.01 -6.91
C LEU A 380 -1.57 0.79 -6.77
N GLY A 381 -1.40 1.43 -5.62
CA GLY A 381 -0.23 2.23 -5.25
C GLY A 381 0.50 1.68 -4.03
N TYR A 382 1.72 2.18 -3.77
CA TYR A 382 2.52 1.81 -2.61
C TYR A 382 2.48 2.90 -1.54
N TRP A 383 2.09 2.55 -0.33
CA TRP A 383 2.17 3.44 0.82
C TRP A 383 3.21 2.96 1.85
N GLU A 384 3.59 1.69 1.78
CA GLU A 384 4.47 1.02 2.72
C GLU A 384 5.94 1.40 2.52
N PHE A 385 6.71 1.28 3.61
CA PHE A 385 8.13 1.56 3.60
C PHE A 385 8.90 0.48 4.35
N THR A 386 10.19 0.36 4.03
CA THR A 386 11.12 -0.52 4.72
C THR A 386 12.11 0.31 5.51
N ILE A 387 12.47 -0.20 6.69
CA ILE A 387 13.48 0.37 7.57
C ILE A 387 14.66 -0.58 7.67
N ASP A 388 15.84 -0.07 7.98
CA ASP A 388 16.98 -0.92 8.36
C ASP A 388 17.12 -1.03 9.88
N SER A 389 17.92 -1.99 10.31
CA SER A 389 18.23 -2.22 11.72
C SER A 389 19.17 -1.16 12.31
N GLU A 390 19.92 -0.44 11.48
CA GLU A 390 20.94 0.53 11.90
C GLU A 390 20.34 1.92 12.17
N LEU A 391 19.38 2.01 13.10
CA LEU A 391 18.74 3.29 13.43
C LEU A 391 19.63 4.28 14.21
N GLY A 392 20.80 3.83 14.69
CA GLY A 392 21.76 4.63 15.46
C GLY A 392 22.85 5.33 14.63
N HIS A 393 23.07 4.93 13.37
CA HIS A 393 24.09 5.55 12.54
C HIS A 393 23.46 6.64 11.67
N CYS A 394 23.67 7.91 12.06
CA CYS A 394 23.61 9.00 11.10
C CYS A 394 24.85 8.88 10.21
N LEU A 395 24.66 8.76 8.89
CA LEU A 395 25.71 9.10 7.92
C LEU A 395 26.03 10.59 8.00
#